data_AF-A0A2X0K7V9-F1
#
_entry.id   AF-A0A2X0K7V9-F1
#
_cell.length_a   1.000
_cell.length_b   1.000
_cell.length_c   1.000
_cell.angle_alpha   90.00
_cell.angle_beta   90.00
_cell.angle_gamma   90.00
#
_symmetry.space_group_name_H-M   'P 1'
#
loop_
_entity.id
_entity.type
_entity.pdbx_description
1 polymer ?
#
loop_
_entity_poly.entity_id
_entity_poly.type
_entity_poly.pdbx_seq_one_letter_code
_entity_poly.pdbx_strand_id
1 'polypeptide(L)'
;MVAARITVNGKETPISPATPHTTVLDFLRDRGLTGTKEGCAEGECGACSVLVARPGVNKPTDWVAVNACLVPVAALDGQEIVTSEGLATPGADGTPPTLHPVQEEMAVRGGSQCGYCTPGFVCSMASEYYRPDRCASAHADANGHADAEAHGDAEHGPNGFDLHSLSGNLCRCTGYRPIRDAAFAVGEPAADDPLAQRRDQPAPAPAATTYAQDDSVFLRPSTLAETLQVLRERPDAVVVAGSTDWGVEVNIRSRRANCVVAIDRLPELRELRVESDHLEIGAAVTLTEIERRLDGTVPLLAELFPQFASRLIRNSATFGGNLGTGSPIGDSPPVLLALEASLVLADADGERVVPLADYFTGYRQTVRRPGELIRAVRIPLPLAPVTAFHKIAKRRFDDISSVAIAFALDIEDGVVRKARIGLGGVAATPIRALATEAALEGKPWSAETVQAAADVLRAQGTPMSDHRASAIYRSAMLGQSLKKLYAQTSEAVSS
;
A
#
# COMPACT_ATOMS: atom_id res chain seq x y z
N MET A 1 32.28 8.36 11.46
CA MET A 1 30.90 8.20 10.95
C MET A 1 30.18 9.52 11.15
N VAL A 2 29.50 10.03 10.12
CA VAL A 2 28.62 11.21 10.26
C VAL A 2 27.42 10.79 11.11
N ALA A 3 27.01 11.64 12.05
CA ALA A 3 25.84 11.35 12.89
C ALA A 3 24.58 11.27 12.02
N ALA A 4 23.72 10.28 12.26
CA ALA A 4 22.47 10.09 11.53
C ALA A 4 21.53 11.31 11.71
N ARG A 5 20.99 11.82 10.60
CA ARG A 5 20.28 13.11 10.52
C ARG A 5 19.09 13.03 9.57
N ILE A 6 18.05 13.80 9.84
CA ILE A 6 16.85 13.92 9.01
C ILE A 6 16.53 15.41 8.80
N THR A 7 16.06 15.78 7.61
CA THR A 7 15.56 17.14 7.34
C THR A 7 14.07 17.20 7.67
N VAL A 8 13.69 18.05 8.62
CA VAL A 8 12.30 18.25 9.04
C VAL A 8 11.91 19.70 8.78
N ASN A 9 10.92 19.92 7.92
CA ASN A 9 10.45 21.27 7.56
C ASN A 9 11.60 22.19 7.11
N GLY A 10 12.49 21.65 6.25
CA GLY A 10 13.69 22.35 5.75
C GLY A 10 14.86 22.47 6.75
N LYS A 11 14.70 22.02 8.00
CA LYS A 11 15.75 22.06 9.03
C LYS A 11 16.38 20.70 9.26
N GLU A 12 17.68 20.62 9.05
CA GLU A 12 18.45 19.43 9.37
C GLU A 12 18.51 19.18 10.89
N THR A 13 18.14 17.98 11.31
CA THR A 13 17.95 17.60 12.71
C THR A 13 18.67 16.29 13.02
N PRO A 14 19.49 16.21 14.08
CA PRO A 14 20.10 14.95 14.50
C PRO A 14 19.05 13.97 15.03
N ILE A 15 19.20 12.69 14.66
CA ILE A 15 18.34 11.60 15.15
C ILE A 15 18.63 11.32 16.63
N SER A 16 19.89 11.33 17.03
CA SER A 16 20.30 11.23 18.44
C SER A 16 19.61 12.29 19.31
N PRO A 17 19.19 11.96 20.55
CA PRO A 17 19.45 10.71 21.28
C PRO A 17 18.36 9.63 21.11
N ALA A 18 17.53 9.68 20.06
CA ALA A 18 16.45 8.71 19.86
C ALA A 18 16.98 7.28 19.74
N THR A 19 16.22 6.28 20.19
CA THR A 19 16.60 4.86 20.03
C THR A 19 16.28 4.38 18.60
N PRO A 20 16.90 3.28 18.10
CA PRO A 20 16.54 2.65 16.83
C PRO A 20 15.05 2.33 16.63
N HIS A 21 14.29 2.20 17.72
CA HIS A 21 12.86 1.90 17.70
C HIS A 21 11.97 3.14 17.80
N THR A 22 12.54 4.31 18.08
CA THR A 22 11.76 5.55 18.19
C THR A 22 11.08 5.84 16.84
N THR A 23 9.76 5.98 16.88
CA THR A 23 8.96 6.28 15.69
C THR A 23 9.19 7.72 15.23
N VAL A 24 8.91 8.02 13.96
CA VAL A 24 8.95 9.40 13.46
C VAL A 24 7.95 10.28 14.24
N LEU A 25 6.80 9.72 14.61
CA LEU A 25 5.80 10.42 15.43
C LEU A 25 6.39 10.89 16.77
N ASP A 26 6.99 9.98 17.54
CA ASP A 26 7.55 10.30 18.85
C ASP A 26 8.73 11.26 18.72
N PHE A 27 9.60 11.02 17.72
CA PHE A 27 10.73 11.89 17.43
C PHE A 27 10.33 13.35 17.19
N LEU A 28 9.25 13.57 16.42
CA LEU A 28 8.72 14.91 16.12
C LEU A 28 8.13 15.56 17.38
N ARG A 29 7.32 14.82 18.13
CA ARG A 29 6.60 15.32 19.30
C ARG A 29 7.55 15.67 20.45
N ASP A 30 8.58 14.87 20.68
CA ASP A 30 9.64 15.14 21.67
C ASP A 30 10.44 16.42 21.36
N ARG A 31 10.37 16.89 20.11
CA ARG A 31 11.01 18.14 19.64
C ARG A 31 10.03 19.31 19.54
N GLY A 32 8.82 19.16 20.05
CA GLY A 32 7.80 20.22 20.08
C GLY A 32 7.00 20.37 18.78
N LEU A 33 7.25 19.55 17.75
CA LEU A 33 6.44 19.49 16.53
C LEU A 33 5.22 18.60 16.78
N THR A 34 4.24 19.17 17.49
CA THR A 34 3.12 18.43 18.06
C THR A 34 1.90 18.36 17.15
N GLY A 35 1.92 18.96 15.95
CA GLY A 35 0.85 18.93 14.96
C GLY A 35 0.53 17.51 14.51
N THR A 36 1.55 16.69 14.26
CA THR A 36 1.40 15.24 14.02
C THR A 36 0.89 14.54 15.30
N LYS A 37 -0.22 13.78 15.19
CA LYS A 37 -0.92 13.21 16.36
C LYS A 37 -0.84 11.69 16.41
N GLU A 38 -0.82 11.16 17.63
CA GLU A 38 -1.10 9.75 17.86
C GLU A 38 -2.61 9.53 18.01
N GLY A 39 -3.19 8.65 17.19
CA GLY A 39 -4.61 8.28 17.27
C GLY A 39 -4.85 6.79 17.52
N CYS A 40 -4.13 5.92 16.82
CA CYS A 40 -4.28 4.45 16.90
C CYS A 40 -2.97 3.68 17.08
N ALA A 41 -1.82 4.27 16.69
CA ALA A 41 -0.49 3.64 16.69
C ALA A 41 -0.34 2.37 15.79
N GLU A 42 -1.30 2.10 14.90
CA GLU A 42 -1.28 0.95 13.98
C GLU A 42 -1.51 1.31 12.50
N GLY A 43 -1.55 2.62 12.20
CA GLY A 43 -1.61 3.13 10.81
C GLY A 43 -3.01 3.20 10.19
N GLU A 44 -4.07 2.97 10.95
CA GLU A 44 -5.46 3.01 10.47
C GLU A 44 -6.05 4.44 10.43
N CYS A 45 -5.73 5.28 11.42
CA CYS A 45 -6.43 6.57 11.57
C CYS A 45 -5.88 7.74 10.75
N GLY A 46 -4.62 7.66 10.29
CA GLY A 46 -3.94 8.72 9.54
C GLY A 46 -3.71 10.04 10.30
N ALA A 47 -4.01 10.14 11.59
CA ALA A 47 -3.79 11.37 12.37
C ALA A 47 -2.28 11.73 12.49
N CYS A 48 -1.42 10.74 12.25
CA CYS A 48 0.04 10.86 12.28
C CYS A 48 0.66 11.12 10.90
N SER A 49 -0.12 11.44 9.87
CA SER A 49 0.43 11.61 8.51
C SER A 49 1.46 12.73 8.45
N VAL A 50 2.55 12.46 7.73
CA VAL A 50 3.58 13.44 7.32
C VAL A 50 3.93 13.19 5.85
N LEU A 51 4.45 14.21 5.17
CA LEU A 51 4.98 14.07 3.82
C LEU A 51 6.45 13.64 3.87
N VAL A 52 6.86 12.77 2.96
CA VAL A 52 8.25 12.40 2.74
C VAL A 52 8.60 12.67 1.27
N ALA A 53 9.73 13.32 1.02
CA ALA A 53 10.27 13.47 -0.33
C ALA A 53 10.75 12.10 -0.82
N ARG A 54 10.10 11.54 -1.85
CA ARG A 54 10.46 10.25 -2.45
C ARG A 54 10.72 10.41 -3.94
N PRO A 55 11.56 9.55 -4.56
CA PRO A 55 11.68 9.52 -6.01
C PRO A 55 10.29 9.40 -6.64
N GLY A 56 9.95 10.32 -7.55
CA GLY A 56 8.66 10.31 -8.23
C GLY A 56 8.66 9.44 -9.49
N VAL A 57 7.46 9.17 -10.01
CA VAL A 57 7.30 8.45 -11.29
C VAL A 57 7.46 9.41 -12.48
N ASN A 58 6.79 10.57 -12.41
CA ASN A 58 6.74 11.57 -13.49
C ASN A 58 7.62 12.80 -13.20
N LYS A 59 8.02 13.00 -11.94
CA LYS A 59 8.86 14.10 -11.47
C LYS A 59 10.04 13.54 -10.67
N PRO A 60 11.17 14.26 -10.56
CA PRO A 60 12.30 13.83 -9.74
C PRO A 60 11.92 13.50 -8.29
N THR A 61 10.96 14.25 -7.72
CA THR A 61 10.40 13.98 -6.40
C THR A 61 8.87 14.04 -6.40
N ASP A 62 8.26 13.09 -5.70
CA ASP A 62 6.87 13.16 -5.24
C ASP A 62 6.84 13.38 -3.71
N TRP A 63 5.91 14.22 -3.26
CA TRP A 63 5.57 14.34 -1.84
C TRP A 63 4.62 13.23 -1.44
N VAL A 64 5.13 12.22 -0.73
CA VAL A 64 4.38 11.01 -0.40
C VAL A 64 3.95 11.05 1.06
N ALA A 65 2.63 11.04 1.33
CA ALA A 65 2.12 10.95 2.68
C ALA A 65 2.30 9.54 3.28
N VAL A 66 2.82 9.45 4.50
CA VAL A 66 3.02 8.18 5.23
C VAL A 66 2.59 8.29 6.69
N ASN A 67 2.30 7.16 7.33
CA ASN A 67 1.99 7.08 8.75
C ASN A 67 3.27 7.19 9.60
N ALA A 68 3.53 8.35 10.23
CA ALA A 68 4.72 8.55 11.07
C ALA A 68 4.81 7.60 12.27
N CYS A 69 3.68 7.06 12.75
CA CYS A 69 3.66 6.13 13.88
C CYS A 69 4.28 4.75 13.56
N LEU A 70 4.37 4.35 12.29
CA LEU A 70 4.86 3.02 11.91
C LEU A 70 6.34 3.02 11.48
N VAL A 71 6.91 4.19 11.21
CA VAL A 71 8.23 4.32 10.62
C VAL A 71 9.24 4.62 11.73
N PRO A 72 10.29 3.79 11.93
CA PRO A 72 11.41 4.14 12.79
C PRO A 72 12.14 5.36 12.21
N VAL A 73 12.46 6.36 13.03
CA VAL A 73 13.14 7.57 12.55
C VAL A 73 14.51 7.27 11.90
N ALA A 74 15.19 6.21 12.36
CA ALA A 74 16.45 5.75 11.77
C ALA A 74 16.31 5.34 10.28
N ALA A 75 15.12 4.88 9.85
CA ALA A 75 14.84 4.56 8.45
C ALA A 75 14.79 5.82 7.55
N LEU A 76 14.69 7.01 8.15
CA LEU A 76 14.67 8.30 7.46
C LEU A 76 16.00 9.07 7.58
N ASP A 77 17.09 8.41 7.97
CA ASP A 77 18.42 9.00 7.90
C ASP A 77 18.75 9.46 6.46
N GLY A 78 19.20 10.71 6.33
CA GLY A 78 19.43 11.41 5.06
C GLY A 78 18.16 11.82 4.29
N GLN A 79 16.96 11.58 4.83
CA GLN A 79 15.69 11.87 4.14
C GLN A 79 15.10 13.22 4.57
N GLU A 80 14.10 13.67 3.81
CA GLU A 80 13.40 14.93 4.02
C GLU A 80 11.91 14.69 4.26
N ILE A 81 11.38 15.31 5.31
CA ILE A 81 9.96 15.27 5.67
C ILE A 81 9.38 16.66 5.89
N VAL A 82 8.08 16.79 5.62
CA VAL A 82 7.27 17.97 5.91
C VAL A 82 6.08 17.56 6.78
N THR A 83 5.92 18.22 7.93
CA THR A 83 4.78 18.06 8.83
C THR A 83 3.68 19.06 8.52
N SER A 84 2.54 18.95 9.19
CA SER A 84 1.43 19.91 9.04
C SER A 84 1.85 21.36 9.30
N GLU A 85 2.76 21.58 10.25
CA GLU A 85 3.30 22.89 10.60
C GLU A 85 4.24 23.43 9.52
N GLY A 86 4.96 22.54 8.82
CA GLY A 86 5.89 22.90 7.75
C GLY A 86 5.21 23.28 6.43
N LEU A 87 3.90 23.09 6.31
CA LEU A 87 3.12 23.51 5.13
C LEU A 87 2.80 25.01 5.18
N ALA A 88 2.65 25.59 6.37
CA ALA A 88 2.36 27.01 6.51
C ALA A 88 3.64 27.84 6.41
N THR A 89 3.56 29.02 5.79
CA THR A 89 4.67 29.97 5.78
C THR A 89 4.60 30.81 7.06
N PRO A 90 5.68 30.85 7.87
CA PRO A 90 5.71 31.69 9.07
C PRO A 90 5.47 33.16 8.73
N GLY A 91 4.64 33.83 9.54
CA GLY A 91 4.49 35.27 9.46
C GLY A 91 5.72 36.01 9.99
N ALA A 92 5.79 37.32 9.73
CA ALA A 92 6.70 38.20 10.45
C ALA A 92 6.31 38.28 11.94
N ASP A 93 7.18 38.81 12.78
CA ASP A 93 6.92 38.96 14.22
C ASP A 93 5.58 39.68 14.46
N GLY A 94 4.65 38.99 15.12
CA GLY A 94 3.32 39.50 15.45
C GLY A 94 2.26 39.34 14.35
N THR A 95 2.57 38.75 13.19
CA THR A 95 1.57 38.44 12.14
C THR A 95 1.25 36.95 12.11
N PRO A 96 0.00 36.55 11.81
CA PRO A 96 -0.35 35.13 11.66
C PRO A 96 0.43 34.51 10.49
N PRO A 97 0.66 33.19 10.51
CA PRO A 97 1.25 32.49 9.38
C PRO A 97 0.31 32.53 8.18
N THR A 98 0.88 32.52 6.97
CA THR A 98 0.13 32.30 5.74
C THR A 98 -0.13 30.80 5.63
N LEU A 99 -1.41 30.42 5.59
CA LEU A 99 -1.83 29.04 5.48
C LEU A 99 -1.52 28.48 4.08
N HIS A 100 -1.19 27.20 4.02
CA HIS A 100 -1.18 26.46 2.77
C HIS A 100 -2.61 26.38 2.20
N PRO A 101 -2.82 26.38 0.86
CA PRO A 101 -4.17 26.31 0.27
C PRO A 101 -5.05 25.16 0.82
N VAL A 102 -4.47 23.98 1.03
CA VAL A 102 -5.14 22.85 1.70
C VAL A 102 -5.60 23.18 3.13
N GLN A 103 -4.79 23.88 3.92
CA GLN A 103 -5.15 24.28 5.29
C GLN A 103 -6.26 25.33 5.28
N GLU A 104 -6.18 26.30 4.36
CA GLU A 104 -7.19 27.34 4.18
C GLU A 104 -8.54 26.72 3.82
N GLU A 105 -8.61 25.88 2.78
CA GLU A 105 -9.85 25.23 2.36
C GLU A 105 -10.45 24.35 3.44
N MET A 106 -9.62 23.63 4.20
CA MET A 106 -10.06 22.86 5.37
C MET A 106 -10.68 23.74 6.46
N ALA A 107 -10.14 24.94 6.69
CA ALA A 107 -10.66 25.87 7.68
C ALA A 107 -11.96 26.54 7.22
N VAL A 108 -11.97 27.14 6.02
CA VAL A 108 -13.10 27.96 5.55
C VAL A 108 -14.36 27.14 5.24
N ARG A 109 -14.22 25.85 4.89
CA ARG A 109 -15.36 24.96 4.61
C ARG A 109 -15.83 24.15 5.81
N GLY A 110 -15.27 24.38 6.99
CA GLY A 110 -15.63 23.63 8.19
C GLY A 110 -15.15 22.17 8.16
N GLY A 111 -14.05 21.88 7.45
CA GLY A 111 -13.38 20.58 7.42
C GLY A 111 -12.72 20.19 8.75
N SER A 112 -12.75 21.08 9.75
CA SER A 112 -12.20 20.87 11.09
C SER A 112 -13.22 21.22 12.17
N GLN A 113 -13.48 20.29 13.10
CA GLN A 113 -14.30 20.52 14.31
C GLN A 113 -13.45 20.40 15.57
N CYS A 114 -13.20 19.18 16.07
CA CYS A 114 -12.32 18.97 17.22
C CYS A 114 -10.84 19.25 16.92
N GLY A 115 -10.46 19.30 15.63
CA GLY A 115 -9.10 19.59 15.17
C GLY A 115 -8.11 18.44 15.25
N TYR A 116 -8.43 17.32 15.91
CA TYR A 116 -7.43 16.27 16.19
C TYR A 116 -6.93 15.53 14.93
N CYS A 117 -7.85 15.19 14.00
CA CYS A 117 -7.49 14.52 12.74
C CYS A 117 -7.00 15.48 11.66
N THR A 118 -7.24 16.79 11.83
CA THR A 118 -7.03 17.81 10.80
C THR A 118 -5.58 17.84 10.28
N PRO A 119 -4.53 17.78 11.11
CA PRO A 119 -3.14 17.72 10.64
C PRO A 119 -2.85 16.54 9.70
N GLY A 120 -3.42 15.37 10.02
CA GLY A 120 -3.26 14.17 9.22
C GLY A 120 -3.93 14.27 7.85
N PHE A 121 -5.18 14.79 7.82
CA PHE A 121 -5.88 15.08 6.56
C PHE A 121 -5.13 16.10 5.72
N VAL A 122 -4.64 17.18 6.33
CA VAL A 122 -3.89 18.24 5.64
C VAL A 122 -2.64 17.67 4.96
N CYS A 123 -1.89 16.77 5.61
CA CYS A 123 -0.72 16.15 4.97
C CYS A 123 -1.11 15.21 3.82
N SER A 124 -2.15 14.38 3.98
CA SER A 124 -2.63 13.53 2.89
C SER A 124 -3.15 14.35 1.70
N MET A 125 -3.90 15.41 1.96
CA MET A 125 -4.39 16.33 0.94
C MET A 125 -3.27 17.11 0.26
N ALA A 126 -2.22 17.50 0.99
CA ALA A 126 -1.04 18.13 0.40
C ALA A 126 -0.26 17.18 -0.52
N SER A 127 -0.18 15.89 -0.18
CA SER A 127 0.42 14.87 -1.06
C SER A 127 -0.30 14.82 -2.41
N GLU A 128 -1.63 14.79 -2.39
CA GLU A 128 -2.46 14.80 -3.59
C GLU A 128 -2.45 16.16 -4.29
N TYR A 129 -2.36 17.27 -3.55
CA TYR A 129 -2.23 18.62 -4.10
C TYR A 129 -1.01 18.77 -5.01
N TYR A 130 0.08 18.10 -4.66
CA TYR A 130 1.31 18.05 -5.43
C TYR A 130 1.41 16.83 -6.36
N ARG A 131 0.33 16.10 -6.65
CA ARG A 131 0.40 15.01 -7.63
C ARG A 131 0.66 15.60 -9.05
N PRO A 132 1.73 15.18 -9.77
CA PRO A 132 2.11 15.77 -11.06
C PRO A 132 1.01 15.74 -12.13
N ASP A 133 0.22 14.67 -12.13
CA ASP A 133 -0.80 14.34 -13.11
C ASP A 133 -2.22 14.72 -12.65
N ARG A 134 -2.35 15.46 -11.55
CA ARG A 134 -3.65 15.97 -11.09
C ARG A 134 -4.07 17.15 -11.98
N CYS A 135 -5.02 16.89 -12.87
CA CYS A 135 -5.65 17.89 -13.72
C CYS A 135 -7.18 17.87 -13.54
N ALA A 136 -7.81 19.02 -13.77
CA ALA A 136 -9.27 19.08 -13.80
C ALA A 136 -9.82 18.07 -14.84
N SER A 137 -10.87 17.35 -14.46
CA SER A 137 -11.56 16.42 -15.35
C SER A 137 -12.12 17.22 -16.54
N ALA A 138 -11.81 16.78 -17.78
CA ALA A 138 -12.39 17.36 -18.99
C ALA A 138 -13.92 17.18 -19.09
N HIS A 139 -14.52 16.43 -18.16
CA HIS A 139 -15.96 16.14 -18.09
C HIS A 139 -16.74 17.06 -17.13
N ALA A 140 -16.14 18.14 -16.62
CA ALA A 140 -16.88 19.18 -15.94
C ALA A 140 -17.40 20.19 -16.98
N ASP A 141 -18.64 20.03 -17.42
CA ASP A 141 -19.34 21.04 -18.18
C ASP A 141 -19.68 22.26 -17.28
N ALA A 142 -19.87 23.42 -17.91
CA ALA A 142 -19.94 24.74 -17.26
C ALA A 142 -21.11 24.95 -16.27
N ASN A 143 -21.93 23.92 -16.06
CA ASN A 143 -23.07 23.92 -15.13
C ASN A 143 -22.88 22.97 -13.94
N GLY A 144 -21.73 22.29 -13.80
CA GLY A 144 -21.43 21.46 -12.63
C GLY A 144 -22.29 20.19 -12.52
N HIS A 145 -22.78 19.67 -13.64
CA HIS A 145 -23.50 18.40 -13.68
C HIS A 145 -22.56 17.31 -14.17
N ALA A 146 -22.05 16.50 -13.24
CA ALA A 146 -21.37 15.27 -13.62
C ALA A 146 -22.37 14.38 -14.38
N ASP A 147 -22.10 14.09 -15.65
CA ASP A 147 -22.82 13.08 -16.42
C ASP A 147 -22.76 11.75 -15.64
N ALA A 148 -23.92 11.30 -15.15
CA ALA A 148 -24.04 10.06 -14.37
C ALA A 148 -23.87 8.79 -15.22
N GLU A 149 -23.68 8.91 -16.54
CA GLU A 149 -23.61 7.79 -17.49
C GLU A 149 -22.25 7.64 -18.20
N ALA A 150 -21.28 8.53 -17.95
CA ALA A 150 -19.88 8.19 -18.16
C ALA A 150 -19.38 7.47 -16.90
N HIS A 151 -18.52 6.45 -17.03
CA HIS A 151 -17.82 5.83 -15.90
C HIS A 151 -16.81 6.80 -15.25
N GLY A 152 -17.24 8.02 -14.90
CA GLY A 152 -16.51 8.95 -14.07
C GLY A 152 -16.41 8.35 -12.68
N ASP A 153 -15.19 7.99 -12.29
CA ASP A 153 -14.90 7.45 -10.98
C ASP A 153 -15.40 8.43 -9.90
N ALA A 154 -16.44 8.04 -9.15
CA ALA A 154 -17.04 8.85 -8.09
C ALA A 154 -16.05 9.25 -6.98
N GLU A 155 -14.85 8.67 -6.99
CA GLU A 155 -13.74 8.97 -6.10
C GLU A 155 -12.86 10.14 -6.60
N HIS A 156 -13.04 10.65 -7.83
CA HIS A 156 -12.30 11.81 -8.35
C HIS A 156 -13.13 13.09 -8.37
N GLY A 157 -12.56 14.18 -7.87
CA GLY A 157 -13.16 15.52 -7.88
C GLY A 157 -13.10 16.22 -9.23
N PRO A 158 -13.88 17.30 -9.43
CA PRO A 158 -13.84 18.10 -10.66
C PRO A 158 -12.46 18.74 -10.91
N ASN A 159 -11.69 19.01 -9.85
CA ASN A 159 -10.31 19.49 -9.90
C ASN A 159 -9.26 18.36 -10.06
N GLY A 160 -9.70 17.13 -10.34
CA GLY A 160 -8.83 15.96 -10.49
C GLY A 160 -8.36 15.34 -9.18
N PHE A 161 -8.81 15.84 -8.03
CA PHE A 161 -8.38 15.33 -6.73
C PHE A 161 -8.90 13.90 -6.50
N ASP A 162 -8.00 12.95 -6.26
CA ASP A 162 -8.35 11.57 -5.92
C ASP A 162 -8.67 11.40 -4.43
N LEU A 163 -9.92 11.12 -4.09
CA LEU A 163 -10.37 10.86 -2.71
C LEU A 163 -9.75 9.58 -2.11
N HIS A 164 -9.23 8.65 -2.91
CA HIS A 164 -8.50 7.49 -2.40
C HIS A 164 -7.27 7.92 -1.60
N SER A 165 -6.68 9.09 -1.89
CA SER A 165 -5.61 9.69 -1.09
C SER A 165 -5.98 9.88 0.38
N LEU A 166 -7.27 10.01 0.70
CA LEU A 166 -7.81 10.20 2.05
C LEU A 166 -8.35 8.91 2.69
N SER A 167 -8.22 7.76 2.01
CA SER A 167 -8.75 6.46 2.48
C SER A 167 -8.21 5.99 3.83
N GLY A 168 -7.07 6.54 4.26
CA GLY A 168 -6.42 6.23 5.55
C GLY A 168 -6.57 7.30 6.61
N ASN A 169 -7.47 8.27 6.42
CA ASN A 169 -7.70 9.34 7.38
C ASN A 169 -9.10 9.20 7.98
N LEU A 170 -9.18 9.05 9.31
CA LEU A 170 -10.44 8.90 10.02
C LEU A 170 -10.83 10.20 10.73
N CYS A 171 -12.09 10.60 10.54
CA CYS A 171 -12.70 11.69 11.28
C CYS A 171 -13.97 11.21 11.98
N ARG A 172 -14.11 11.54 13.27
CA ARG A 172 -15.30 11.18 14.06
C ARG A 172 -16.33 12.30 14.18
N CYS A 173 -15.98 13.52 13.79
CA CYS A 173 -16.79 14.72 14.06
C CYS A 173 -17.49 15.28 12.81
N THR A 174 -16.77 15.41 11.69
CA THR A 174 -17.24 16.19 10.54
C THR A 174 -18.26 15.48 9.66
N GLY A 175 -18.39 14.15 9.78
CA GLY A 175 -19.12 13.34 8.82
C GLY A 175 -18.51 13.35 7.41
N TYR A 176 -17.24 13.74 7.27
CA TYR A 176 -16.43 13.79 6.03
C TYR A 176 -16.89 14.76 4.93
N ARG A 177 -18.17 15.16 4.89
CA ARG A 177 -18.69 16.04 3.84
C ARG A 177 -17.88 17.34 3.67
N PRO A 178 -17.65 18.17 4.70
CA PRO A 178 -16.90 19.40 4.53
C PRO A 178 -15.41 19.18 4.20
N ILE A 179 -14.85 18.02 4.55
CA ILE A 179 -13.47 17.65 4.17
C ILE A 179 -13.40 17.36 2.66
N ARG A 180 -14.39 16.63 2.13
CA ARG A 180 -14.51 16.40 0.68
C ARG A 180 -14.71 17.70 -0.08
N ASP A 181 -15.58 18.58 0.43
CA ASP A 181 -15.81 19.90 -0.18
C ASP A 181 -14.51 20.74 -0.20
N ALA A 182 -13.63 20.62 0.81
CA ALA A 182 -12.30 21.21 0.81
C ALA A 182 -11.35 20.58 -0.21
N ALA A 183 -11.30 19.25 -0.29
CA ALA A 183 -10.48 18.53 -1.27
C ALA A 183 -10.83 18.90 -2.73
N PHE A 184 -12.11 19.13 -3.01
CA PHE A 184 -12.55 19.52 -4.35
C PHE A 184 -12.40 21.01 -4.66
N ALA A 185 -12.07 21.82 -3.66
CA ALA A 185 -11.89 23.25 -3.80
C ALA A 185 -10.44 23.70 -3.89
N VAL A 186 -9.48 22.87 -3.46
CA VAL A 186 -8.07 23.24 -3.58
C VAL A 186 -7.71 23.43 -5.06
N GLY A 187 -7.08 24.57 -5.34
CA GLY A 187 -6.58 24.91 -6.67
C GLY A 187 -5.29 24.16 -7.05
N GLU A 188 -4.54 24.73 -7.97
CA GLU A 188 -3.21 24.26 -8.36
C GLU A 188 -2.09 24.96 -7.57
N PRO A 189 -0.92 24.32 -7.41
CA PRO A 189 0.28 24.98 -6.88
C PRO A 189 0.61 26.25 -7.67
N ALA A 190 0.85 27.35 -6.95
CA ALA A 190 1.35 28.57 -7.56
C ALA A 190 2.76 28.35 -8.14
N ALA A 191 3.14 29.13 -9.16
CA ALA A 191 4.45 28.99 -9.81
C ALA A 191 5.64 29.24 -8.85
N ASP A 192 5.42 30.05 -7.82
CA ASP A 192 6.38 30.37 -6.76
C ASP A 192 6.22 29.50 -5.50
N ASP A 193 5.37 28.47 -5.52
CA ASP A 193 5.23 27.53 -4.41
C ASP A 193 6.55 26.77 -4.19
N PRO A 194 7.19 26.91 -3.01
CA PRO A 194 8.50 26.33 -2.74
C PRO A 194 8.48 24.80 -2.71
N LEU A 195 7.39 24.18 -2.25
CA LEU A 195 7.24 22.72 -2.20
C LEU A 195 6.94 22.15 -3.58
N ALA A 196 6.26 22.91 -4.46
CA ALA A 196 6.11 22.57 -5.87
C ALA A 196 7.47 22.62 -6.59
N GLN A 197 8.23 23.70 -6.43
CA GLN A 197 9.56 23.86 -7.04
C GLN A 197 10.56 22.82 -6.52
N ARG A 198 10.48 22.46 -5.23
CA ARG A 198 11.32 21.43 -4.61
C ARG A 198 11.22 20.08 -5.34
N ARG A 199 10.09 19.81 -6.02
CA ARG A 199 9.88 18.55 -6.74
C ARG A 199 10.70 18.38 -8.00
N ASP A 200 11.20 19.48 -8.57
CA ASP A 200 12.06 19.46 -9.74
C ASP A 200 13.52 19.09 -9.40
N GLN A 201 13.85 18.99 -8.12
CA GLN A 201 15.12 18.46 -7.63
C GLN A 201 14.96 16.98 -7.22
N PRO A 202 16.00 16.14 -7.39
CA PRO A 202 15.95 14.75 -6.93
C PRO A 202 15.61 14.62 -5.44
N ALA A 203 14.88 13.56 -5.10
CA ALA A 203 14.64 13.23 -3.70
C ALA A 203 15.97 12.84 -3.06
N PRO A 204 16.20 13.14 -1.76
CA PRO A 204 17.43 12.76 -1.10
C PRO A 204 17.65 11.24 -1.18
N ALA A 205 18.86 10.83 -1.56
CA ALA A 205 19.21 9.42 -1.57
C ALA A 205 19.23 8.87 -0.12
N PRO A 206 18.69 7.68 0.13
CA PRO A 206 18.82 7.00 1.41
C PRO A 206 20.29 6.74 1.74
N ALA A 207 20.74 7.14 2.93
CA ALA A 207 22.13 6.94 3.36
C ALA A 207 22.41 5.48 3.76
N ALA A 208 23.62 4.98 3.56
CA ALA A 208 24.05 3.79 4.29
C ALA A 208 24.06 4.13 5.79
N THR A 209 23.36 3.35 6.62
CA THR A 209 23.15 3.72 8.03
C THR A 209 23.59 2.59 8.96
N THR A 210 24.41 2.93 9.94
CA THR A 210 24.67 2.11 11.13
C THR A 210 24.40 3.00 12.32
N TYR A 211 23.28 2.78 13.00
CA TYR A 211 22.83 3.60 14.11
C TYR A 211 22.61 2.72 15.34
N ALA A 212 23.47 2.86 16.35
CA ALA A 212 23.43 2.09 17.58
C ALA A 212 23.15 3.00 18.77
N GLN A 213 22.25 2.58 19.65
CA GLN A 213 21.88 3.25 20.90
C GLN A 213 21.27 2.20 21.85
N ASP A 214 21.63 2.25 23.14
CA ASP A 214 21.06 1.40 24.20
C ASP A 214 20.94 -0.09 23.81
N ASP A 215 22.06 -0.69 23.40
CA ASP A 215 22.22 -2.08 22.95
C ASP A 215 21.44 -2.51 21.69
N SER A 216 20.69 -1.59 21.09
CA SER A 216 19.97 -1.82 19.84
C SER A 216 20.71 -1.20 18.66
N VAL A 217 20.62 -1.82 17.49
CA VAL A 217 21.21 -1.32 16.24
C VAL A 217 20.20 -1.33 15.09
N PHE A 218 20.20 -0.24 14.33
CA PHE A 218 19.56 -0.13 13.03
C PHE A 218 20.64 -0.12 11.94
N LEU A 219 20.52 -1.05 11.00
CA LEU A 219 21.41 -1.22 9.85
C LEU A 219 20.64 -0.96 8.56
N ARG A 220 21.20 -0.18 7.66
CA ARG A 220 20.74 -0.03 6.28
C ARG A 220 21.96 -0.18 5.36
N PRO A 221 22.28 -1.41 4.93
CA PRO A 221 23.35 -1.67 3.97
C PRO A 221 23.04 -1.01 2.61
N SER A 222 24.06 -0.91 1.75
CA SER A 222 23.91 -0.29 0.42
C SER A 222 23.62 -1.28 -0.69
N THR A 223 23.91 -2.57 -0.47
CA THR A 223 23.72 -3.62 -1.48
C THR A 223 22.98 -4.82 -0.92
N LEU A 224 22.37 -5.61 -1.82
CA LEU A 224 21.75 -6.87 -1.47
C LEU A 224 22.79 -7.86 -0.92
N ALA A 225 23.98 -7.92 -1.52
CA ALA A 225 25.04 -8.83 -1.08
C ALA A 225 25.48 -8.57 0.37
N GLU A 226 25.72 -7.31 0.75
CA GLU A 226 26.03 -6.93 2.14
C GLU A 226 24.89 -7.30 3.09
N THR A 227 23.65 -7.04 2.67
CA THR A 227 22.45 -7.35 3.46
C THR A 227 22.36 -8.84 3.74
N LEU A 228 22.53 -9.69 2.74
CA LEU A 228 22.44 -11.15 2.89
C LEU A 228 23.56 -11.70 3.78
N GLN A 229 24.76 -11.12 3.72
CA GLN A 229 25.84 -11.46 4.64
C GLN A 229 25.51 -11.07 6.09
N VAL A 230 24.95 -9.88 6.31
CA VAL A 230 24.47 -9.47 7.65
C VAL A 230 23.41 -10.44 8.17
N LEU A 231 22.45 -10.87 7.34
CA LEU A 231 21.39 -11.80 7.75
C LEU A 231 21.91 -13.21 8.02
N ARG A 232 22.99 -13.63 7.35
CA ARG A 232 23.70 -14.88 7.67
C ARG A 232 24.39 -14.81 9.03
N GLU A 233 25.04 -13.68 9.34
CA GLU A 233 25.76 -13.47 10.60
C GLU A 233 24.82 -13.18 11.78
N ARG A 234 23.65 -12.61 11.50
CA ARG A 234 22.64 -12.17 12.47
C ARG A 234 21.28 -12.79 12.15
N PRO A 235 21.11 -14.11 12.40
CA PRO A 235 19.84 -14.80 12.12
C PRO A 235 18.67 -14.29 12.98
N ASP A 236 18.95 -13.56 14.05
CA ASP A 236 17.98 -12.91 14.93
C ASP A 236 17.52 -11.52 14.42
N ALA A 237 18.16 -10.99 13.39
CA ALA A 237 17.85 -9.67 12.86
C ALA A 237 16.44 -9.60 12.28
N VAL A 238 15.74 -8.50 12.55
CA VAL A 238 14.43 -8.22 11.96
C VAL A 238 14.61 -7.40 10.70
N VAL A 239 14.19 -7.96 9.57
CA VAL A 239 14.20 -7.28 8.27
C VAL A 239 12.98 -6.38 8.16
N VAL A 240 13.19 -5.14 7.74
CA VAL A 240 12.11 -4.15 7.53
C VAL A 240 12.21 -3.51 6.15
N ALA A 241 11.07 -3.35 5.49
CA ALA A 241 10.91 -2.46 4.35
C ALA A 241 10.04 -1.26 4.78
N GLY A 242 8.76 -1.25 4.40
CA GLY A 242 7.79 -0.22 4.80
C GLY A 242 7.40 -0.16 6.27
N SER A 243 7.83 -1.13 7.09
CA SER A 243 7.49 -1.24 8.52
C SER A 243 6.00 -1.28 8.85
N THR A 244 5.11 -1.56 7.89
CA THR A 244 3.65 -1.51 8.11
C THR A 244 3.09 -2.67 8.94
N ASP A 245 3.86 -3.77 9.10
CA ASP A 245 3.54 -4.88 10.01
C ASP A 245 4.43 -4.79 11.27
N TRP A 246 5.74 -4.60 11.07
CA TRP A 246 6.71 -4.45 12.16
C TRP A 246 6.41 -3.28 13.11
N GLY A 247 6.02 -2.11 12.58
CA GLY A 247 5.68 -0.95 13.39
C GLY A 247 4.52 -1.22 14.35
N VAL A 248 3.54 -2.04 13.94
CA VAL A 248 2.44 -2.47 14.80
C VAL A 248 2.94 -3.38 15.92
N GLU A 249 3.86 -4.31 15.61
CA GLU A 249 4.50 -5.18 16.61
C GLU A 249 5.31 -4.36 17.64
N VAL A 250 6.00 -3.31 17.19
CA VAL A 250 6.71 -2.39 18.09
C VAL A 250 5.73 -1.62 18.97
N ASN A 251 4.70 -1.02 18.39
CA ASN A 251 3.81 -0.12 19.11
C ASN A 251 2.86 -0.85 20.06
N ILE A 252 2.25 -1.93 19.61
CA ILE A 252 1.13 -2.59 20.32
C ILE A 252 1.56 -3.90 20.98
N ARG A 253 2.55 -4.61 20.42
CA ARG A 253 3.03 -5.90 20.97
C ARG A 253 4.27 -5.77 21.83
N SER A 254 4.77 -4.54 22.05
CA SER A 254 5.98 -4.26 22.83
C SER A 254 7.22 -5.05 22.35
N ARG A 255 7.26 -5.42 21.06
CA ARG A 255 8.40 -6.14 20.49
C ARG A 255 9.54 -5.16 20.27
N ARG A 256 10.75 -5.50 20.72
CA ARG A 256 11.98 -4.70 20.53
C ARG A 256 13.06 -5.66 20.03
N ALA A 257 13.60 -5.38 18.84
CA ALA A 257 14.60 -6.23 18.22
C ALA A 257 15.97 -5.58 18.36
N ASN A 258 16.95 -6.31 18.90
CA ASN A 258 18.29 -5.79 19.10
C ASN A 258 18.97 -5.37 17.78
N CYS A 259 18.55 -5.96 16.64
CA CYS A 259 19.04 -5.59 15.32
C CYS A 259 17.88 -5.50 14.32
N VAL A 260 17.72 -4.32 13.72
CA VAL A 260 16.78 -4.06 12.63
C VAL A 260 17.59 -3.80 11.36
N VAL A 261 17.28 -4.52 10.28
CA VAL A 261 17.95 -4.37 8.98
C VAL A 261 16.94 -3.84 7.96
N ALA A 262 17.13 -2.61 7.51
CA ALA A 262 16.27 -1.97 6.52
C ALA A 262 16.72 -2.30 5.09
N ILE A 263 15.75 -2.72 4.27
CA ILE A 263 15.95 -3.13 2.88
C ILE A 263 15.12 -2.31 1.89
N ASP A 264 14.40 -1.28 2.36
CA ASP A 264 13.44 -0.51 1.57
C ASP A 264 14.05 0.23 0.38
N ARG A 265 15.39 0.36 0.36
CA ARG A 265 16.14 1.21 -0.59
C ARG A 265 17.29 0.52 -1.31
N LEU A 266 17.39 -0.81 -1.20
CA LEU A 266 18.36 -1.59 -1.98
C LEU A 266 17.98 -1.53 -3.47
N PRO A 267 18.87 -1.04 -4.36
CA PRO A 267 18.56 -0.92 -5.79
C PRO A 267 18.04 -2.23 -6.40
N GLU A 268 18.64 -3.36 -6.05
CA GLU A 268 18.32 -4.71 -6.56
C GLU A 268 16.92 -5.19 -6.17
N LEU A 269 16.32 -4.61 -5.13
CA LEU A 269 14.96 -4.92 -4.66
C LEU A 269 13.91 -3.90 -5.14
N ARG A 270 14.31 -2.87 -5.87
CA ARG A 270 13.44 -1.76 -6.31
C ARG A 270 13.17 -1.71 -7.81
N GLU A 271 13.58 -2.75 -8.52
CA GLU A 271 13.38 -2.86 -9.96
C GLU A 271 11.95 -3.30 -10.29
N LEU A 272 11.45 -2.87 -11.44
CA LEU A 272 10.25 -3.44 -12.05
C LEU A 272 10.55 -3.50 -13.55
N ARG A 273 10.50 -4.71 -14.10
CA ARG A 273 10.94 -5.04 -15.46
C ARG A 273 9.88 -5.88 -16.16
N VAL A 274 9.60 -5.54 -17.42
CA VAL A 274 8.72 -6.34 -18.28
C VAL A 274 9.62 -7.10 -19.24
N GLU A 275 9.69 -8.42 -19.06
CA GLU A 275 10.40 -9.33 -19.95
C GLU A 275 9.41 -9.93 -20.97
N SER A 276 9.90 -10.74 -21.91
CA SER A 276 9.06 -11.34 -22.96
C SER A 276 8.02 -12.34 -22.45
N ASP A 277 8.34 -13.05 -21.36
CA ASP A 277 7.55 -14.16 -20.81
C ASP A 277 7.06 -13.92 -19.38
N HIS A 278 7.52 -12.84 -18.72
CA HIS A 278 7.07 -12.48 -17.38
C HIS A 278 7.28 -10.99 -17.05
N LEU A 279 6.51 -10.51 -16.09
CA LEU A 279 6.75 -9.26 -15.36
C LEU A 279 7.51 -9.59 -14.06
N GLU A 280 8.63 -8.92 -13.80
CA GLU A 280 9.39 -9.03 -12.56
C GLU A 280 9.24 -7.75 -11.71
N ILE A 281 8.80 -7.90 -10.46
CA ILE A 281 8.60 -6.81 -9.51
C ILE A 281 9.48 -7.04 -8.27
N GLY A 282 10.39 -6.11 -8.01
CA GLY A 282 11.28 -6.13 -6.85
C GLY A 282 10.52 -6.08 -5.52
N ALA A 283 11.02 -6.81 -4.53
CA ALA A 283 10.36 -7.00 -3.24
C ALA A 283 10.21 -5.73 -2.39
N ALA A 284 10.99 -4.69 -2.65
CA ALA A 284 10.99 -3.41 -1.93
C ALA A 284 10.30 -2.27 -2.70
N VAL A 285 9.74 -2.53 -3.90
CA VAL A 285 8.87 -1.56 -4.58
C VAL A 285 7.58 -1.41 -3.77
N THR A 286 7.17 -0.18 -3.47
CA THR A 286 5.94 0.06 -2.70
C THR A 286 4.71 -0.25 -3.54
N LEU A 287 3.60 -0.62 -2.90
CA LEU A 287 2.37 -0.96 -3.60
C LEU A 287 1.85 0.21 -4.47
N THR A 288 2.01 1.45 -3.99
CA THR A 288 1.65 2.64 -4.79
C THR A 288 2.60 2.86 -5.98
N GLU A 289 3.90 2.57 -5.84
CA GLU A 289 4.81 2.62 -7.00
C GLU A 289 4.46 1.56 -8.04
N ILE A 290 4.07 0.35 -7.61
CA ILE A 290 3.63 -0.72 -8.52
C ILE A 290 2.36 -0.28 -9.26
N GLU A 291 1.35 0.21 -8.53
CA GLU A 291 0.11 0.73 -9.11
C GLU A 291 0.39 1.78 -10.20
N ARG A 292 1.19 2.80 -9.89
CA ARG A 292 1.46 3.91 -10.82
C ARG A 292 2.36 3.53 -11.99
N ARG A 293 3.33 2.63 -11.79
CA ARG A 293 4.25 2.21 -12.85
C ARG A 293 3.65 1.18 -13.79
N LEU A 294 2.72 0.36 -13.29
CA LEU A 294 1.98 -0.59 -14.14
C LEU A 294 0.81 0.08 -14.85
N ASP A 295 0.20 1.12 -14.27
CA ASP A 295 -0.84 1.93 -14.93
C ASP A 295 -1.93 1.07 -15.59
N GLY A 296 -2.46 0.11 -14.84
CA GLY A 296 -3.52 -0.77 -15.32
C GLY A 296 -3.09 -1.94 -16.23
N THR A 297 -1.83 -2.02 -16.66
CA THR A 297 -1.34 -3.09 -17.57
C THR A 297 -1.47 -4.51 -17.01
N VAL A 298 -1.60 -4.65 -15.68
CA VAL A 298 -1.98 -5.91 -15.03
C VAL A 298 -3.39 -5.73 -14.44
N PRO A 299 -4.46 -6.10 -15.17
CA PRO A 299 -5.84 -5.78 -14.79
C PRO A 299 -6.21 -6.22 -13.36
N LEU A 300 -5.82 -7.44 -12.99
CA LEU A 300 -6.14 -7.97 -11.66
C LEU A 300 -5.43 -7.22 -10.51
N LEU A 301 -4.24 -6.66 -10.75
CA LEU A 301 -3.58 -5.78 -9.77
C LEU A 301 -4.26 -4.41 -9.71
N ALA A 302 -4.73 -3.89 -10.85
CA ALA A 302 -5.50 -2.65 -10.90
C ALA A 302 -6.79 -2.74 -10.08
N GLU A 303 -7.44 -3.90 -10.05
CA GLU A 303 -8.61 -4.15 -9.19
C GLU A 303 -8.27 -4.32 -7.70
N LEU A 304 -7.10 -4.88 -7.39
CA LEU A 304 -6.61 -5.08 -6.02
C LEU A 304 -6.34 -3.74 -5.33
N PHE A 305 -5.61 -2.86 -6.00
CA PHE A 305 -5.00 -1.69 -5.39
C PHE A 305 -5.99 -0.73 -4.70
N PRO A 306 -7.13 -0.33 -5.32
CA PRO A 306 -8.13 0.50 -4.66
C PRO A 306 -8.77 -0.16 -3.42
N GLN A 307 -8.71 -1.49 -3.31
CA GLN A 307 -9.30 -2.27 -2.22
C GLN A 307 -8.28 -2.69 -1.15
N PHE A 308 -6.98 -2.49 -1.41
CA PHE A 308 -5.89 -2.87 -0.51
C PHE A 308 -5.57 -1.75 0.49
N ALA A 309 -5.88 -1.98 1.77
CA ALA A 309 -5.61 -1.05 2.87
C ALA A 309 -6.01 0.41 2.54
N SER A 310 -5.27 1.38 3.07
CA SER A 310 -5.35 2.79 2.70
C SER A 310 -4.14 3.25 1.87
N ARG A 311 -4.26 4.40 1.20
CA ARG A 311 -3.14 5.03 0.46
C ARG A 311 -1.90 5.22 1.32
N LEU A 312 -2.05 5.65 2.58
CA LEU A 312 -0.93 5.83 3.52
C LEU A 312 -0.16 4.55 3.78
N ILE A 313 -0.86 3.41 3.90
CA ILE A 313 -0.24 2.10 4.04
C ILE A 313 0.42 1.69 2.72
N ARG A 314 -0.26 1.83 1.58
CA ARG A 314 0.28 1.45 0.25
C ARG A 314 1.52 2.24 -0.17
N ASN A 315 1.65 3.48 0.30
CA ASN A 315 2.83 4.33 0.11
C ASN A 315 4.10 3.79 0.81
N SER A 316 3.97 2.82 1.71
CA SER A 316 5.09 2.21 2.43
C SER A 316 5.15 0.69 2.27
N ALA A 317 4.01 0.00 2.28
CA ALA A 317 3.91 -1.44 2.14
C ALA A 317 4.49 -1.93 0.80
N THR A 318 5.03 -3.14 0.79
CA THR A 318 5.62 -3.77 -0.40
C THR A 318 5.09 -5.20 -0.55
N PHE A 319 5.19 -5.80 -1.75
CA PHE A 319 4.87 -7.22 -1.90
C PHE A 319 5.80 -8.11 -1.07
N GLY A 320 7.09 -7.79 -1.00
CA GLY A 320 8.05 -8.53 -0.17
C GLY A 320 7.64 -8.58 1.30
N GLY A 321 7.20 -7.45 1.86
CA GLY A 321 6.66 -7.40 3.22
C GLY A 321 5.34 -8.15 3.37
N ASN A 322 4.40 -7.95 2.44
CA ASN A 322 3.08 -8.58 2.53
C ASN A 322 3.15 -10.11 2.42
N LEU A 323 3.99 -10.65 1.53
CA LEU A 323 4.23 -12.08 1.38
C LEU A 323 5.12 -12.62 2.50
N GLY A 324 6.12 -11.86 2.92
CA GLY A 324 7.08 -12.23 3.95
C GLY A 324 6.46 -12.45 5.33
N THR A 325 5.34 -11.79 5.63
CA THR A 325 4.60 -11.97 6.90
C THR A 325 3.78 -13.26 6.97
N GLY A 326 3.51 -13.91 5.83
CA GLY A 326 2.76 -15.16 5.77
C GLY A 326 1.31 -15.06 6.28
N SER A 327 0.71 -13.87 6.24
CA SER A 327 -0.63 -13.64 6.78
C SER A 327 -1.72 -14.36 5.95
N PRO A 328 -2.60 -15.18 6.55
CA PRO A 328 -3.67 -15.89 5.82
C PRO A 328 -4.77 -14.97 5.27
N ILE A 329 -4.80 -13.73 5.76
CA ILE A 329 -5.78 -12.68 5.43
C ILE A 329 -5.15 -11.56 4.61
N GLY A 330 -3.94 -11.75 4.08
CA GLY A 330 -3.34 -10.82 3.14
C GLY A 330 -4.12 -10.79 1.83
N ASP A 331 -4.28 -9.60 1.25
CA ASP A 331 -5.03 -9.42 -0.01
C ASP A 331 -4.18 -9.68 -1.27
N SER A 332 -2.86 -9.49 -1.20
CA SER A 332 -2.00 -9.75 -2.37
C SER A 332 -1.75 -11.22 -2.69
N PRO A 333 -1.60 -12.15 -1.70
CA PRO A 333 -1.42 -13.57 -1.99
C PRO A 333 -2.48 -14.20 -2.90
N PRO A 334 -3.81 -14.05 -2.67
CA PRO A 334 -4.80 -14.64 -3.57
C PRO A 334 -4.70 -14.11 -4.99
N VAL A 335 -4.44 -12.80 -5.16
CA VAL A 335 -4.23 -12.20 -6.48
C VAL A 335 -3.01 -12.79 -7.17
N LEU A 336 -1.88 -12.85 -6.48
CA LEU A 336 -0.64 -13.40 -7.04
C LEU A 336 -0.73 -14.91 -7.29
N LEU A 337 -1.54 -15.65 -6.52
CA LEU A 337 -1.84 -17.06 -6.78
C LEU A 337 -2.67 -17.24 -8.07
N ALA A 338 -3.67 -16.39 -8.29
CA ALA A 338 -4.46 -16.40 -9.52
C ALA A 338 -3.63 -15.99 -10.75
N LEU A 339 -2.65 -15.10 -10.56
CA LEU A 339 -1.65 -14.74 -11.57
C LEU A 339 -0.55 -15.80 -11.75
N GLU A 340 -0.59 -16.92 -11.03
CA GLU A 340 0.45 -17.97 -11.07
C GLU A 340 1.86 -17.45 -10.79
N ALA A 341 1.96 -16.46 -9.91
CA ALA A 341 3.23 -15.83 -9.60
C ALA A 341 4.23 -16.82 -8.97
N SER A 342 5.51 -16.54 -9.16
CA SER A 342 6.62 -17.20 -8.48
C SER A 342 7.45 -16.17 -7.71
N LEU A 343 8.14 -16.60 -6.66
CA LEU A 343 9.04 -15.77 -5.88
C LEU A 343 10.48 -16.13 -6.18
N VAL A 344 11.31 -15.12 -6.44
CA VAL A 344 12.76 -15.25 -6.46
C VAL A 344 13.24 -15.05 -5.02
N LEU A 345 13.74 -16.10 -4.41
CA LEU A 345 14.33 -16.08 -3.08
C LEU A 345 15.85 -16.01 -3.21
N ALA A 346 16.50 -15.18 -2.39
CA ALA A 346 17.93 -14.95 -2.43
C ALA A 346 18.54 -15.09 -1.04
N ASP A 347 19.65 -15.81 -0.93
CA ASP A 347 20.55 -15.82 0.20
C ASP A 347 21.98 -15.52 -0.27
N ALA A 348 22.94 -15.50 0.64
CA ALA A 348 24.33 -15.17 0.28
C ALA A 348 25.06 -16.28 -0.51
N ASP A 349 24.41 -17.42 -0.79
CA ASP A 349 24.93 -18.50 -1.64
C ASP A 349 24.29 -18.51 -3.04
N GLY A 350 23.17 -17.82 -3.23
CA GLY A 350 22.57 -17.61 -4.55
C GLY A 350 21.06 -17.38 -4.51
N GLU A 351 20.42 -17.65 -5.65
CA GLU A 351 18.97 -17.49 -5.82
C GLU A 351 18.28 -18.81 -6.16
N ARG A 352 17.01 -18.91 -5.78
CA ARG A 352 16.10 -19.97 -6.23
C ARG A 352 14.70 -19.43 -6.49
N VAL A 353 13.99 -20.06 -7.42
CA VAL A 353 12.61 -19.72 -7.75
C VAL A 353 11.66 -20.69 -7.08
N VAL A 354 10.60 -20.16 -6.46
CA VAL A 354 9.56 -20.95 -5.78
C VAL A 354 8.19 -20.50 -6.31
N PRO A 355 7.36 -21.40 -6.86
CA PRO A 355 5.97 -21.08 -7.18
C PRO A 355 5.23 -20.58 -5.93
N LEU A 356 4.44 -19.51 -6.03
CA LEU A 356 3.75 -18.96 -4.86
C LEU A 356 2.78 -19.98 -4.22
N ALA A 357 2.24 -20.90 -5.01
CA ALA A 357 1.40 -22.01 -4.55
C ALA A 357 2.11 -22.92 -3.53
N ASP A 358 3.44 -23.02 -3.60
CA ASP A 358 4.26 -23.86 -2.73
C ASP A 358 4.95 -23.06 -1.60
N TYR A 359 4.76 -21.74 -1.57
CA TYR A 359 5.53 -20.86 -0.69
C TYR A 359 5.05 -20.89 0.77
N PHE A 360 3.73 -20.93 0.99
CA PHE A 360 3.14 -20.93 2.34
C PHE A 360 2.98 -22.36 2.84
N THR A 361 3.63 -22.70 3.96
CA THR A 361 3.62 -24.05 4.53
C THR A 361 2.69 -24.19 5.74
N GLY A 362 2.18 -23.07 6.27
CA GLY A 362 1.33 -23.04 7.44
C GLY A 362 1.01 -21.60 7.88
N TYR A 363 0.33 -21.45 9.01
CA TYR A 363 -0.05 -20.15 9.55
C TYR A 363 1.19 -19.28 9.84
N ARG A 364 1.37 -18.20 9.07
CA ARG A 364 2.56 -17.32 9.13
C ARG A 364 3.89 -18.08 8.97
N GLN A 365 3.86 -19.18 8.23
CA GLN A 365 5.02 -20.03 7.92
C GLN A 365 5.24 -20.10 6.41
N THR A 366 6.50 -20.12 6.01
CA THR A 366 6.91 -20.12 4.60
C THR A 366 8.07 -21.08 4.39
N VAL A 367 8.38 -21.38 3.13
CA VAL A 367 9.56 -22.21 2.76
C VAL A 367 10.91 -21.48 2.86
N ARG A 368 10.93 -20.22 3.33
CA ARG A 368 12.17 -19.45 3.44
C ARG A 368 13.14 -20.09 4.41
N ARG A 369 14.41 -20.15 4.03
CA ARG A 369 15.52 -20.55 4.90
C ARG A 369 15.93 -19.37 5.79
N PRO A 370 16.57 -19.62 6.95
CA PRO A 370 17.21 -18.55 7.72
C PRO A 370 18.18 -17.74 6.83
N GLY A 371 18.11 -16.42 6.90
CA GLY A 371 18.94 -15.51 6.09
C GLY A 371 18.44 -15.25 4.66
N GLU A 372 17.46 -16.00 4.17
CA GLU A 372 16.93 -15.86 2.81
C GLU A 372 15.91 -14.73 2.73
N LEU A 373 15.95 -13.90 1.69
CA LEU A 373 15.00 -12.82 1.39
C LEU A 373 14.15 -13.13 0.17
N ILE A 374 12.97 -12.53 0.09
CA ILE A 374 12.28 -12.39 -1.20
C ILE A 374 13.00 -11.27 -1.96
N ARG A 375 13.59 -11.57 -3.11
CA ARG A 375 14.21 -10.58 -4.00
C ARG A 375 13.20 -9.98 -4.96
N ALA A 376 12.36 -10.81 -5.59
CA ALA A 376 11.35 -10.37 -6.54
C ALA A 376 10.14 -11.31 -6.61
N VAL A 377 9.04 -10.78 -7.15
CA VAL A 377 7.83 -11.50 -7.57
C VAL A 377 7.82 -11.54 -9.10
N ARG A 378 7.67 -12.73 -9.68
CA ARG A 378 7.53 -12.93 -11.13
C ARG A 378 6.09 -13.32 -11.47
N ILE A 379 5.47 -12.59 -12.39
CA ILE A 379 4.13 -12.86 -12.91
C ILE A 379 4.27 -13.30 -14.36
N PRO A 380 3.88 -14.54 -14.73
CA PRO A 380 3.98 -15.02 -16.11
C PRO A 380 3.09 -14.23 -17.08
N LEU A 381 3.54 -14.12 -18.33
CA LEU A 381 2.80 -13.56 -19.47
C LEU A 381 2.48 -14.66 -20.50
N PRO A 382 1.39 -14.54 -21.27
CA PRO A 382 0.39 -13.46 -21.26
C PRO A 382 -0.55 -13.52 -20.05
N LEU A 383 -1.18 -12.38 -19.75
CA LEU A 383 -2.18 -12.27 -18.68
C LEU A 383 -3.56 -12.75 -19.18
N ALA A 384 -4.36 -13.28 -18.26
CA ALA A 384 -5.74 -13.67 -18.55
C ALA A 384 -6.60 -12.43 -18.88
N PRO A 385 -7.46 -12.49 -19.92
CA PRO A 385 -8.29 -11.36 -20.34
C PRO A 385 -9.45 -11.08 -19.38
N VAL A 386 -9.97 -12.10 -18.69
CA VAL A 386 -11.08 -11.96 -17.76
C VAL A 386 -10.56 -12.06 -16.34
N THR A 387 -10.54 -10.93 -15.62
CA THR A 387 -10.10 -10.87 -14.23
C THR A 387 -11.19 -10.32 -13.32
N ALA A 388 -11.15 -10.71 -12.05
CA ALA A 388 -11.87 -10.01 -11.00
C ALA A 388 -11.18 -10.15 -9.64
N PHE A 389 -11.10 -9.07 -8.86
CA PHE A 389 -10.76 -9.13 -7.44
C PHE A 389 -11.95 -8.72 -6.57
N HIS A 390 -12.42 -9.66 -5.75
CA HIS A 390 -13.52 -9.47 -4.82
C HIS A 390 -13.03 -9.53 -3.38
N LYS A 391 -13.06 -8.36 -2.72
CA LYS A 391 -12.84 -8.23 -1.28
C LYS A 391 -14.16 -8.11 -0.53
N ILE A 392 -14.37 -9.02 0.41
CA ILE A 392 -15.50 -8.98 1.33
C ILE A 392 -14.97 -8.55 2.70
N ALA A 393 -15.39 -7.37 3.14
CA ALA A 393 -15.04 -6.75 4.41
C ALA A 393 -16.21 -5.93 4.95
N LYS A 394 -16.12 -5.41 6.17
CA LYS A 394 -17.18 -4.58 6.78
C LYS A 394 -17.15 -3.14 6.26
N ARG A 395 -15.96 -2.66 5.86
CA ARG A 395 -15.77 -1.37 5.16
C ARG A 395 -15.15 -1.61 3.80
N ARG A 396 -15.44 -0.71 2.85
CA ARG A 396 -14.90 -0.75 1.48
C ARG A 396 -13.38 -0.53 1.45
N PHE A 397 -12.88 0.40 2.26
CA PHE A 397 -11.48 0.76 2.36
C PHE A 397 -10.96 0.50 3.78
N ASP A 398 -9.66 0.29 3.90
CA ASP A 398 -8.95 0.26 5.19
C ASP A 398 -9.58 -0.71 6.20
N ASP A 399 -9.85 -1.93 5.73
CA ASP A 399 -10.37 -3.04 6.54
C ASP A 399 -9.74 -4.36 6.11
N ILE A 400 -9.67 -5.29 7.05
CA ILE A 400 -9.10 -6.62 6.84
C ILE A 400 -10.16 -7.52 6.24
N SER A 401 -9.78 -8.24 5.19
CA SER A 401 -10.67 -9.14 4.48
C SER A 401 -11.24 -10.24 5.37
N SER A 402 -12.56 -10.40 5.29
CA SER A 402 -13.23 -11.64 5.69
C SER A 402 -13.01 -12.72 4.64
N VAL A 403 -13.12 -12.35 3.36
CA VAL A 403 -12.80 -13.23 2.23
C VAL A 403 -12.19 -12.37 1.13
N ALA A 404 -11.08 -12.83 0.55
CA ALA A 404 -10.46 -12.22 -0.61
C ALA A 404 -10.38 -13.27 -1.72
N ILE A 405 -10.87 -12.93 -2.92
CA ILE A 405 -10.98 -13.87 -4.04
C ILE A 405 -10.49 -13.17 -5.28
N ALA A 406 -9.57 -13.82 -5.98
CA ALA A 406 -9.05 -13.37 -7.25
C ALA A 406 -9.35 -14.41 -8.32
N PHE A 407 -9.84 -13.94 -9.47
CA PHE A 407 -10.13 -14.74 -10.64
C PHE A 407 -9.26 -14.25 -11.80
N ALA A 408 -8.69 -15.19 -12.55
CA ALA A 408 -8.04 -14.96 -13.83
C ALA A 408 -8.46 -16.11 -14.76
N LEU A 409 -9.32 -15.81 -15.72
CA LEU A 409 -9.93 -16.77 -16.63
C LEU A 409 -9.57 -16.45 -18.08
N ASP A 410 -9.29 -17.50 -18.84
CA ASP A 410 -9.19 -17.46 -20.29
C ASP A 410 -10.46 -18.11 -20.86
N ILE A 411 -11.23 -17.35 -21.62
CA ILE A 411 -12.51 -17.77 -22.19
C ILE A 411 -12.45 -17.51 -23.69
N GLU A 412 -12.51 -18.60 -24.47
CA GLU A 412 -12.45 -18.57 -25.92
C GLU A 412 -13.68 -19.30 -26.49
N ASP A 413 -14.36 -18.68 -27.45
CA ASP A 413 -15.57 -19.23 -28.08
C ASP A 413 -16.63 -19.68 -27.06
N GLY A 414 -16.78 -18.91 -25.97
CA GLY A 414 -17.69 -19.20 -24.86
C GLY A 414 -17.29 -20.42 -24.01
N VAL A 415 -16.07 -20.93 -24.13
CA VAL A 415 -15.54 -22.06 -23.33
C VAL A 415 -14.40 -21.59 -22.45
N VAL A 416 -14.43 -21.98 -21.16
CA VAL A 416 -13.32 -21.67 -20.24
C VAL A 416 -12.14 -22.56 -20.58
N ARG A 417 -11.07 -21.98 -21.15
CA ARG A 417 -9.82 -22.69 -21.48
C ARG A 417 -8.95 -22.90 -20.26
N LYS A 418 -8.85 -21.86 -19.44
CA LYS A 418 -7.98 -21.84 -18.25
C LYS A 418 -8.68 -21.08 -17.14
N ALA A 419 -8.67 -21.62 -15.93
CA ALA A 419 -9.21 -20.96 -14.76
C ALA A 419 -8.19 -20.92 -13.63
N ARG A 420 -7.90 -19.74 -13.10
CA ARG A 420 -6.99 -19.55 -11.96
C ARG A 420 -7.69 -18.73 -10.90
N ILE A 421 -7.88 -19.34 -9.72
CA ILE A 421 -8.70 -18.79 -8.64
C ILE A 421 -7.92 -18.87 -7.33
N GLY A 422 -7.51 -17.70 -6.81
CA GLY A 422 -6.81 -17.58 -5.54
C GLY A 422 -7.75 -17.14 -4.42
N LEU A 423 -7.62 -17.76 -3.24
CA LEU A 423 -8.48 -17.54 -2.07
C LEU A 423 -7.65 -17.11 -0.85
N GLY A 424 -8.13 -16.09 -0.14
CA GLY A 424 -7.61 -15.61 1.14
C GLY A 424 -8.70 -15.55 2.22
N GLY A 425 -8.32 -15.70 3.49
CA GLY A 425 -9.24 -15.64 4.63
C GLY A 425 -10.16 -16.86 4.80
N VAL A 426 -9.95 -17.95 4.07
CA VAL A 426 -10.79 -19.16 4.13
C VAL A 426 -10.04 -20.45 4.48
N ALA A 427 -8.74 -20.35 4.78
CA ALA A 427 -7.89 -21.44 5.23
C ALA A 427 -6.74 -20.90 6.10
N ALA A 428 -5.89 -21.80 6.62
CA ALA A 428 -4.70 -21.44 7.41
C ALA A 428 -3.63 -20.71 6.59
N THR A 429 -3.68 -20.81 5.27
CA THR A 429 -2.84 -20.10 4.29
C THR A 429 -3.71 -19.63 3.12
N PRO A 430 -3.23 -18.69 2.30
CA PRO A 430 -3.81 -18.44 0.99
C PRO A 430 -3.68 -19.70 0.10
N ILE A 431 -4.71 -20.03 -0.67
CA ILE A 431 -4.77 -21.27 -1.47
C ILE A 431 -5.32 -21.04 -2.88
N ARG A 432 -5.10 -22.01 -3.77
CA ARG A 432 -5.76 -22.11 -5.08
C ARG A 432 -7.02 -22.98 -4.99
N ALA A 433 -8.10 -22.55 -5.64
CA ALA A 433 -9.37 -23.30 -5.68
C ALA A 433 -9.36 -24.39 -6.76
N LEU A 434 -8.40 -25.32 -6.71
CA LEU A 434 -8.12 -26.28 -7.80
C LEU A 434 -9.34 -27.08 -8.26
N ALA A 435 -10.15 -27.58 -7.32
CA ALA A 435 -11.39 -28.31 -7.68
C ALA A 435 -12.42 -27.44 -8.41
N THR A 436 -12.46 -26.13 -8.13
CA THR A 436 -13.35 -25.18 -8.83
C THR A 436 -12.80 -24.87 -10.22
N GLU A 437 -11.49 -24.71 -10.35
CA GLU A 437 -10.82 -24.54 -11.64
C GLU A 437 -11.13 -25.73 -12.56
N ALA A 438 -10.97 -26.97 -12.06
CA ALA A 438 -11.31 -28.19 -12.81
C ALA A 438 -12.82 -28.31 -13.16
N ALA A 439 -13.70 -27.71 -12.35
CA ALA A 439 -15.14 -27.68 -12.63
C ALA A 439 -15.51 -26.68 -13.75
N LEU A 440 -14.65 -25.70 -14.02
CA LEU A 440 -14.82 -24.68 -15.07
C LEU A 440 -14.10 -25.06 -16.37
N GLU A 441 -12.86 -25.55 -16.28
CA GLU A 441 -12.02 -25.80 -17.45
C GLU A 441 -12.65 -26.82 -18.42
N GLY A 442 -12.67 -26.46 -19.71
CA GLY A 442 -13.29 -27.24 -20.78
C GLY A 442 -14.83 -27.17 -20.80
N LYS A 443 -15.46 -26.37 -19.95
CA LYS A 443 -16.92 -26.19 -19.91
C LYS A 443 -17.35 -24.87 -20.55
N PRO A 444 -18.59 -24.79 -21.08
CA PRO A 444 -19.17 -23.53 -21.52
C PRO A 444 -19.26 -22.52 -20.37
N TRP A 445 -18.93 -21.26 -20.62
CA TRP A 445 -19.16 -20.15 -19.70
C TRP A 445 -20.65 -19.78 -19.69
N SER A 446 -21.45 -20.61 -19.00
CA SER A 446 -22.90 -20.50 -18.92
C SER A 446 -23.38 -20.44 -17.47
N ALA A 447 -24.60 -19.95 -17.27
CA ALA A 447 -25.22 -19.88 -15.95
C ALA A 447 -25.25 -21.24 -15.23
N GLU A 448 -25.46 -22.33 -15.97
CA GLU A 448 -25.46 -23.70 -15.42
C GLU A 448 -24.07 -24.12 -14.93
N THR A 449 -23.04 -23.97 -15.77
CA THR A 449 -21.66 -24.26 -15.40
C THR A 449 -21.21 -23.44 -14.19
N VAL A 450 -21.51 -22.14 -14.20
CA VAL A 450 -21.15 -21.22 -13.13
C VAL A 450 -21.87 -21.56 -11.84
N GLN A 451 -23.15 -21.95 -11.89
CA GLN A 451 -23.88 -22.40 -10.71
C GLN A 451 -23.24 -23.64 -10.10
N ALA A 452 -22.91 -24.65 -10.91
CA ALA A 452 -22.26 -25.87 -10.44
C ALA A 452 -20.86 -25.59 -9.84
N ALA A 453 -20.04 -24.81 -10.53
CA ALA A 453 -18.72 -24.41 -10.05
C ALA A 453 -18.80 -23.54 -8.78
N ALA A 454 -19.82 -22.70 -8.64
CA ALA A 454 -20.04 -21.92 -7.42
C ALA A 454 -20.41 -22.81 -6.22
N ASP A 455 -21.07 -23.94 -6.43
CA ASP A 455 -21.36 -24.91 -5.38
C ASP A 455 -20.09 -25.64 -4.95
N VAL A 456 -19.21 -26.00 -5.89
CA VAL A 456 -17.86 -26.52 -5.58
C VAL A 456 -17.04 -25.48 -4.80
N LEU A 457 -17.07 -24.22 -5.24
CA LEU A 457 -16.29 -23.13 -4.64
C LEU A 457 -16.69 -22.85 -3.18
N ARG A 458 -17.96 -23.04 -2.80
CA ARG A 458 -18.41 -22.90 -1.41
C ARG A 458 -17.73 -23.88 -0.45
N ALA A 459 -17.32 -25.04 -0.96
CA ALA A 459 -16.68 -26.10 -0.19
C ALA A 459 -15.13 -26.00 -0.19
N GLN A 460 -14.55 -25.00 -0.86
CA GLN A 460 -13.11 -24.81 -0.91
C GLN A 460 -12.59 -24.14 0.36
N GLY A 461 -11.57 -24.75 0.97
CA GLY A 461 -10.98 -24.29 2.22
C GLY A 461 -11.74 -24.77 3.47
N THR A 462 -11.30 -24.28 4.62
CA THR A 462 -11.83 -24.64 5.95
C THR A 462 -12.03 -23.37 6.78
N PRO A 463 -12.96 -22.47 6.39
CA PRO A 463 -13.12 -21.18 7.03
C PRO A 463 -13.56 -21.33 8.48
N MET A 464 -13.01 -20.48 9.35
CA MET A 464 -13.41 -20.40 10.77
C MET A 464 -14.30 -19.18 11.00
N SER A 465 -15.16 -19.26 12.01
CA SER A 465 -15.88 -18.09 12.52
C SER A 465 -14.97 -17.24 13.41
N ASP A 466 -14.98 -15.93 13.20
CA ASP A 466 -14.28 -14.95 14.05
C ASP A 466 -15.09 -13.64 14.14
N HIS A 467 -14.48 -12.59 14.71
CA HIS A 467 -15.10 -11.27 14.83
C HIS A 467 -15.37 -10.57 13.48
N ARG A 468 -14.76 -11.02 12.38
CA ARG A 468 -14.93 -10.44 11.04
C ARG A 468 -16.14 -11.05 10.34
N ALA A 469 -16.24 -12.38 10.34
CA ALA A 469 -17.32 -13.11 9.70
C ALA A 469 -17.46 -14.56 10.22
N SER A 470 -18.67 -15.10 10.12
CA SER A 470 -18.92 -16.52 10.37
C SER A 470 -18.39 -17.39 9.23
N ALA A 471 -18.06 -18.66 9.54
CA ALA A 471 -17.64 -19.65 8.54
C ALA A 471 -18.68 -19.81 7.42
N ILE A 472 -19.96 -19.87 7.77
CA ILE A 472 -21.07 -20.00 6.81
C ILE A 472 -21.13 -18.80 5.86
N TYR A 473 -20.97 -17.58 6.39
CA TYR A 473 -20.95 -16.37 5.55
C TYR A 473 -19.75 -16.39 4.60
N ARG A 474 -18.56 -16.76 5.09
CA ARG A 474 -17.35 -16.88 4.26
C ARG A 474 -17.57 -17.86 3.10
N SER A 475 -18.03 -19.07 3.38
CA SER A 475 -18.37 -20.06 2.36
C SER A 475 -19.42 -19.56 1.37
N ALA A 476 -20.48 -18.90 1.83
CA ALA A 476 -21.50 -18.35 0.95
C ALA A 476 -20.93 -17.31 -0.02
N MET A 477 -20.06 -16.41 0.47
CA MET A 477 -19.45 -15.34 -0.33
C MET A 477 -18.49 -15.87 -1.39
N LEU A 478 -17.83 -17.02 -1.16
CA LEU A 478 -17.04 -17.70 -2.18
C LEU A 478 -17.89 -17.99 -3.43
N GLY A 479 -19.02 -18.68 -3.26
CA GLY A 479 -19.91 -18.99 -4.39
C GLY A 479 -20.59 -17.77 -5.01
N GLN A 480 -20.99 -16.77 -4.22
CA GLN A 480 -21.59 -15.54 -4.76
C GLN A 480 -20.62 -14.73 -5.60
N SER A 481 -19.33 -14.75 -5.25
CA SER A 481 -18.30 -14.00 -5.97
C SER A 481 -18.08 -14.52 -7.39
N LEU A 482 -18.17 -15.85 -7.60
CA LEU A 482 -18.10 -16.43 -8.95
C LEU A 482 -19.35 -16.08 -9.78
N LYS A 483 -20.54 -16.08 -9.17
CA LYS A 483 -21.77 -15.65 -9.83
C LYS A 483 -21.74 -14.17 -10.22
N LYS A 484 -21.17 -13.33 -9.35
CA LYS A 484 -20.95 -11.91 -9.63
C LYS A 484 -20.02 -11.73 -10.84
N LEU A 485 -18.90 -12.44 -10.90
CA LEU A 485 -18.00 -12.42 -12.05
C LEU A 485 -18.74 -12.79 -13.35
N TYR A 486 -19.54 -13.86 -13.32
CA TYR A 486 -20.35 -14.25 -14.48
C TYR A 486 -21.32 -13.14 -14.91
N ALA A 487 -22.06 -12.54 -13.98
CA ALA A 487 -22.98 -11.46 -14.28
C ALA A 487 -22.28 -10.22 -14.87
N GLN A 488 -21.04 -9.94 -14.47
CA GLN A 488 -20.24 -8.81 -14.99
C GLN A 488 -19.62 -9.10 -16.36
N THR A 489 -19.53 -10.37 -16.76
CA THR A 489 -18.82 -10.79 -17.99
C THR A 489 -19.76 -11.38 -19.05
N SER A 490 -21.00 -11.72 -18.69
CA SER A 490 -21.94 -12.40 -19.60
C SER A 490 -22.30 -11.58 -20.84
N GLU A 491 -22.30 -10.24 -20.76
CA GLU A 491 -22.51 -9.38 -21.93
C GLU A 491 -21.25 -9.25 -22.79
N ALA A 492 -20.07 -9.20 -22.16
CA ALA A 492 -18.77 -9.05 -22.84
C ALA A 492 -18.29 -10.34 -23.53
N VAL A 493 -18.74 -11.51 -23.06
CA VAL A 493 -18.30 -12.84 -23.52
C VAL A 493 -19.27 -13.46 -24.54
N SER A 494 -20.44 -12.85 -24.77
CA SER A 494 -21.45 -13.37 -25.72
C SER A 494 -21.20 -12.99 -27.19
N SER A 495 -19.99 -12.51 -27.55
CA SER A 495 -19.63 -12.05 -28.89
C SER A 495 -18.79 -13.07 -29.65
#